data_AF-A0A163JSU1-F1
#
_entry.id   AF-A0A163JSU1-F1
#
_cell.length_a   1.000
_cell.length_b   1.000
_cell.length_c   1.000
_cell.angle_alpha   90.00
_cell.angle_beta   90.00
_cell.angle_gamma   90.00
#
_symmetry.space_group_name_H-M   'P 1'
#
loop_
_entity.id
_entity.type
_entity.pdbx_description
1 polymer ?
#
loop_
_entity_poly.entity_id
_entity_poly.type
_entity_poly.pdbx_seq_one_letter_code
_entity_poly.pdbx_strand_id
1 'polypeptide(L)'
;MNREGGFTMEWSVIFQLIDPRLFMVVAACWVIGYVLKQTPKVPNWSIVYVVIVVSILFTAGLIGWSVENIIQGILAGAFAVFGHQAVKQTAEAIATRKK
;
A
#
# COMPACT_ATOMS: atom_id res chain seq x y z
N MET A 1 20.22 28.01 25.69
CA MET A 1 18.92 27.92 24.99
C MET A 1 19.21 27.67 23.52
N ASN A 2 19.32 26.41 23.10
CA ASN A 2 19.56 26.05 21.71
C ASN A 2 18.40 25.14 21.26
N ARG A 3 17.48 25.70 20.47
CA ARG A 3 16.19 25.07 20.14
C ARG A 3 15.87 25.15 18.64
N GLU A 4 16.90 25.05 17.79
CA GLU A 4 16.73 25.05 16.33
C GLU A 4 17.43 23.85 15.65
N GLY A 5 17.29 22.66 16.23
CA GLY A 5 17.55 21.38 15.55
C GLY A 5 16.26 20.71 15.08
N GLY A 6 15.19 21.48 14.90
CA GLY A 6 13.85 20.96 14.65
C GLY A 6 13.62 20.57 13.19
N PHE A 7 13.44 19.27 12.95
CA PHE A 7 12.53 18.72 11.93
C PHE A 7 12.86 18.94 10.44
N THR A 8 13.97 19.59 10.10
CA THR A 8 14.33 19.90 8.69
C THR A 8 15.08 18.79 7.95
N MET A 9 15.40 17.67 8.63
CA MET A 9 15.99 16.46 8.03
C MET A 9 15.08 15.22 8.05
N GLU A 10 13.77 15.35 8.32
CA GLU A 10 12.85 14.20 8.52
C GLU A 10 11.82 13.99 7.39
N TRP A 11 11.38 15.03 6.67
CA TRP A 11 10.24 14.91 5.72
C TRP A 11 10.65 14.74 4.27
N SER A 12 11.77 15.33 3.87
CA SER A 12 12.32 15.19 2.53
C SER A 12 12.71 13.75 2.22
N VAL A 13 13.23 13.00 3.21
CA VAL A 13 13.54 11.56 3.09
C VAL A 13 12.28 10.74 2.80
N ILE A 14 11.16 11.06 3.47
CA ILE A 14 9.88 10.37 3.27
C ILE A 14 9.34 10.60 1.86
N PHE A 15 9.39 11.84 1.35
CA PHE A 15 8.94 12.13 -0.01
C PHE A 15 9.91 11.64 -1.09
N GLN A 16 11.20 11.50 -0.80
CA GLN A 16 12.18 10.87 -1.70
C GLN A 16 12.07 9.35 -1.74
N LEU A 17 11.59 8.70 -0.67
CA LEU A 17 11.30 7.26 -0.64
C LEU A 17 10.04 6.88 -1.42
N ILE A 18 9.11 7.83 -1.62
CA ILE A 18 7.87 7.59 -2.37
C ILE A 18 8.15 7.85 -3.85
N ASP A 19 8.74 6.86 -4.52
CA ASP A 19 8.84 6.88 -5.98
C ASP A 19 7.40 6.93 -6.58
N PRO A 20 7.11 7.81 -7.56
CA PRO A 20 5.83 7.83 -8.26
C PRO A 20 5.37 6.46 -8.78
N ARG A 21 6.34 5.58 -9.09
CA ARG A 21 6.10 4.19 -9.51
C ARG A 21 5.45 3.36 -8.41
N LEU A 22 5.66 3.68 -7.13
CA LEU A 22 5.01 2.96 -6.02
C LEU A 22 3.49 3.15 -6.04
N PHE A 23 2.99 4.32 -6.45
CA PHE A 23 1.54 4.53 -6.65
C PHE A 23 0.98 3.63 -7.77
N MET A 24 1.76 3.37 -8.81
CA MET A 24 1.41 2.40 -9.85
C MET A 24 1.30 0.98 -9.28
N VAL A 25 2.23 0.59 -8.39
CA VAL A 25 2.19 -0.71 -7.69
C VAL A 25 0.93 -0.83 -6.83
N VAL A 26 0.57 0.22 -6.09
CA VAL A 26 -0.66 0.24 -5.27
C VAL A 26 -1.91 0.07 -6.15
N ALA A 27 -2.00 0.79 -7.27
CA ALA A 27 -3.12 0.68 -8.20
C ALA A 27 -3.22 -0.74 -8.81
N ALA A 28 -2.09 -1.33 -9.21
CA ALA A 28 -2.04 -2.69 -9.73
C ALA A 28 -2.48 -3.72 -8.66
N CYS A 29 -2.01 -3.54 -7.42
CA CYS A 29 -2.41 -4.37 -6.28
C CYS A 29 -3.92 -4.30 -6.00
N TRP A 30 -4.56 -3.14 -6.21
CA TRP A 30 -6.01 -3.00 -6.10
C TRP A 30 -6.77 -3.81 -7.15
N VAL A 31 -6.34 -3.72 -8.41
CA VAL A 31 -6.96 -4.51 -9.50
C VAL A 31 -6.82 -6.00 -9.20
N ILE A 32 -5.63 -6.46 -8.81
CA ILE A 32 -5.37 -7.87 -8.48
C ILE A 32 -6.20 -8.30 -7.27
N GLY A 33 -6.24 -7.51 -6.20
CA GLY A 33 -7.06 -7.80 -5.02
C GLY A 33 -8.54 -7.88 -5.35
N TYR A 34 -9.04 -7.03 -6.25
CA TYR A 34 -10.42 -7.06 -6.73
C TYR A 34 -10.72 -8.34 -7.55
N VAL A 35 -9.84 -8.72 -8.47
CA VAL A 35 -9.98 -9.97 -9.26
C VAL A 35 -9.95 -11.20 -8.36
N LEU A 36 -9.04 -11.24 -7.39
CA LEU A 36 -8.95 -12.34 -6.42
C LEU A 36 -10.24 -12.47 -5.59
N LYS A 37 -10.86 -11.36 -5.18
CA LYS A 37 -12.15 -11.39 -4.47
C LYS A 37 -13.30 -11.97 -5.30
N GLN A 38 -13.26 -11.86 -6.63
CA GLN A 38 -14.28 -12.46 -7.50
C GLN A 38 -14.05 -13.95 -7.75
N THR A 39 -12.89 -14.49 -7.38
CA THR A 39 -12.53 -15.87 -7.67
C THR A 39 -13.19 -16.81 -6.62
N PRO A 40 -14.08 -17.74 -7.03
CA PRO A 40 -14.92 -18.51 -6.11
C PRO A 40 -14.17 -19.50 -5.19
N LYS A 41 -12.84 -19.61 -5.32
CA LYS A 41 -11.98 -20.50 -4.51
C LYS A 41 -10.92 -19.77 -3.69
N VAL A 42 -10.91 -18.43 -3.67
CA VAL A 42 -9.90 -17.65 -2.97
C VAL A 42 -10.48 -17.12 -1.65
N PRO A 43 -10.01 -17.61 -0.49
CA PRO A 43 -10.49 -17.10 0.80
C PRO A 43 -9.94 -15.69 1.06
N ASN A 44 -10.74 -14.81 1.67
CA ASN A 44 -10.40 -13.39 1.88
C ASN A 44 -9.06 -13.18 2.62
N TRP A 45 -8.70 -14.04 3.58
CA TRP A 45 -7.43 -13.93 4.31
C TRP A 45 -6.22 -14.10 3.39
N SER A 46 -6.32 -14.98 2.38
CA SER A 46 -5.22 -15.27 1.45
C SER A 46 -4.90 -14.08 0.53
N ILE A 47 -5.87 -13.21 0.28
CA ILE A 47 -5.72 -12.04 -0.60
C ILE A 47 -4.64 -11.11 -0.08
N VAL A 48 -4.55 -10.93 1.25
CA VAL A 48 -3.52 -10.08 1.87
C VAL A 48 -2.12 -10.61 1.54
N TYR A 49 -1.92 -11.92 1.70
CA TYR A 49 -0.62 -12.55 1.42
C TYR A 49 -0.26 -12.48 -0.06
N VAL A 50 -1.23 -12.76 -0.95
CA VAL A 50 -1.00 -12.68 -2.40
C VAL A 50 -0.66 -11.26 -2.83
N VAL A 51 -1.40 -10.26 -2.35
CA VAL A 51 -1.17 -8.85 -2.69
C VAL A 51 0.19 -8.37 -2.17
N ILE A 52 0.59 -8.75 -0.95
CA ILE A 52 1.92 -8.41 -0.41
C ILE A 52 3.03 -9.01 -1.26
N VAL A 53 2.95 -10.30 -1.61
CA VAL A 53 3.95 -10.97 -2.45
C VAL A 53 4.05 -10.31 -3.82
N VAL A 54 2.90 -10.05 -4.46
CA VAL A 54 2.85 -9.37 -5.76
C VAL A 54 3.44 -7.96 -5.68
N SER A 55 3.13 -7.22 -4.62
CA SER A 55 3.66 -5.87 -4.39
C SER A 55 5.19 -5.88 -4.28
N ILE A 56 5.77 -6.81 -3.53
CA ILE A 56 7.22 -6.96 -3.43
C ILE A 56 7.83 -7.29 -4.79
N LEU A 57 7.23 -8.20 -5.56
CA LEU A 57 7.73 -8.58 -6.88
C LEU A 57 7.67 -7.41 -7.88
N PHE A 58 6.58 -6.63 -7.86
CA PHE A 58 6.47 -5.45 -8.71
C PHE A 58 7.44 -4.35 -8.31
N THR A 59 7.58 -4.07 -7.02
CA THR A 59 8.56 -3.09 -6.56
C THR A 59 9.98 -3.53 -6.90
N ALA A 60 10.35 -4.78 -6.62
CA ALA A 60 11.66 -5.32 -6.97
C ALA A 60 11.91 -5.33 -8.49
N GLY A 61 10.87 -5.56 -9.31
CA GLY A 61 10.96 -5.52 -10.77
C GLY A 61 11.08 -4.11 -11.36
N LEU A 62 10.52 -3.10 -10.69
CA LEU A 62 10.50 -1.72 -11.18
C LEU A 62 11.73 -0.89 -10.77
N ILE A 63 12.18 -1.04 -9.54
CA ILE A 63 13.27 -0.24 -8.94
C ILE A 63 14.48 -1.09 -8.52
N GLY A 64 14.44 -2.41 -8.75
CA GLY A 64 15.55 -3.33 -8.55
C GLY A 64 15.51 -4.10 -7.23
N TRP A 65 16.38 -5.10 -7.11
CA TRP A 65 16.50 -5.93 -5.91
C TRP A 65 17.41 -5.26 -4.87
N SER A 66 16.78 -4.70 -3.83
CA SER A 66 17.43 -4.17 -2.63
C SER A 66 16.54 -4.43 -1.42
N VAL A 67 17.14 -4.54 -0.23
CA VAL A 67 16.38 -4.68 1.03
C VAL A 67 15.44 -3.48 1.23
N GLU A 68 15.89 -2.28 0.85
CA GLU A 68 15.06 -1.07 0.89
C GLU A 68 13.83 -1.19 -0.01
N ASN A 69 14.01 -1.65 -1.24
CA ASN A 69 12.92 -1.83 -2.21
C ASN A 69 11.94 -2.92 -1.78
N ILE A 70 12.41 -3.97 -1.08
CA ILE A 70 11.53 -4.99 -0.50
C ILE A 70 10.66 -4.37 0.59
N ILE A 71 11.24 -3.56 1.47
CA ILE A 71 10.48 -2.85 2.52
C ILE A 71 9.46 -1.90 1.88
N GLN A 72 9.86 -1.13 0.86
CA GLN A 72 8.95 -0.27 0.10
C GLN A 72 7.80 -1.08 -0.54
N GLY A 73 8.09 -2.26 -1.09
CA GLY A 73 7.08 -3.17 -1.63
C GLY A 73 6.09 -3.69 -0.58
N ILE A 74 6.57 -4.03 0.62
CA ILE A 74 5.69 -4.42 1.74
C ILE A 74 4.78 -3.25 2.15
N LEU A 75 5.34 -2.04 2.29
CA LEU A 75 4.59 -0.85 2.67
C LEU A 75 3.53 -0.50 1.61
N ALA A 76 3.87 -0.56 0.32
CA ALA A 76 2.94 -0.35 -0.77
C ALA A 76 1.79 -1.40 -0.77
N GLY A 77 2.12 -2.66 -0.54
CA GLY A 77 1.13 -3.75 -0.47
C GLY A 77 0.19 -3.59 0.72
N ALA A 78 0.74 -3.23 1.89
CA ALA A 78 -0.05 -2.91 3.08
C ALA A 78 -0.99 -1.73 2.82
N PHE A 79 -0.49 -0.67 2.19
CA PHE A 79 -1.29 0.50 1.85
C PHE A 79 -2.42 0.17 0.86
N ALA A 80 -2.16 -0.70 -0.12
CA ALA A 80 -3.20 -1.17 -1.05
C ALA A 80 -4.32 -1.95 -0.33
N VAL A 81 -3.96 -2.87 0.56
CA VAL A 81 -4.90 -3.71 1.29
C VAL A 81 -5.70 -2.90 2.32
N PHE A 82 -5.02 -2.16 3.20
CA PHE A 82 -5.67 -1.40 4.26
C PHE A 82 -6.37 -0.14 3.73
N GLY A 83 -5.82 0.50 2.70
CA GLY A 83 -6.46 1.62 2.01
C GLY A 83 -7.79 1.20 1.38
N HIS A 84 -7.85 0.02 0.75
CA HIS A 84 -9.12 -0.55 0.27
C HIS A 84 -10.13 -0.70 1.42
N GLN A 85 -9.68 -1.22 2.56
CA GLN A 85 -10.54 -1.47 3.70
C GLN A 85 -11.04 -0.17 4.32
N ALA A 86 -10.18 0.84 4.47
CA ALA A 86 -10.54 2.15 4.98
C ALA A 86 -11.61 2.82 4.11
N VAL A 87 -11.42 2.87 2.79
CA VAL A 87 -12.40 3.45 1.85
C VAL A 87 -13.74 2.72 1.96
N LYS A 88 -13.71 1.38 1.99
CA LYS A 88 -14.93 0.57 2.13
C LYS A 88 -15.64 0.84 3.46
N GLN A 89 -14.91 0.85 4.57
CA GLN A 89 -15.47 1.11 5.91
C GLN A 89 -16.06 2.53 6.01
N THR A 90 -15.39 3.53 5.45
CA THR A 90 -15.91 4.90 5.41
C THR A 90 -17.19 5.00 4.58
N ALA A 91 -17.26 4.35 3.42
CA ALA A 91 -18.46 4.32 2.61
C ALA A 91 -19.65 3.65 3.34
N GLU A 92 -19.40 2.52 4.01
CA GLU A 92 -20.41 1.81 4.82
C GLU A 92 -20.90 2.66 6.02
N ALA A 93 -19.99 3.36 6.70
CA ALA A 93 -20.31 4.24 7.81
C ALA A 93 -21.18 5.45 7.40
N ILE A 94 -20.91 6.03 6.22
CA ILE A 94 -21.73 7.12 5.67
C ILE A 94 -23.12 6.60 5.28
N ALA A 95 -23.21 5.42 4.68
CA ALA A 95 -24.48 4.83 4.27
C ALA A 95 -25.39 4.50 5.46
N THR A 96 -24.83 4.00 6.56
CA THR A 96 -25.58 3.71 7.80
C THR A 96 -26.04 4.98 8.52
N ARG A 97 -25.28 6.09 8.48
CA ARG A 97 -25.69 7.38 9.08
C ARG A 97 -26.90 8.02 8.40
N LYS A 98 -27.21 7.66 7.15
CA LYS A 98 -28.33 8.24 6.37
C LYS A 98 -29.67 7.53 6.60
N LYS A 99 -29.71 6.49 7.44
CA LYS A 99 -30.90 5.67 7.75
C LYS A 99 -31.38 5.97 9.17
#